data_AF-A0A6C2UL28-F1
#
_entry.id   AF-A0A6C2UL28-F1
#
_cell.length_a   1.000
_cell.length_b   1.000
_cell.length_c   1.000
_cell.angle_alpha   90.00
_cell.angle_beta   90.00
_cell.angle_gamma   90.00
#
_symmetry.space_group_name_H-M   'P 1'
#
loop_
_entity.id
_entity.type
_entity.pdbx_description
1 polymer ?
#
loop_
_entity_poly.entity_id
_entity_poly.type
_entity_poly.pdbx_seq_one_letter_code
_entity_poly.pdbx_strand_id
1 'polypeptide(L)'
;MMSRKQSIAGLVLCMAVAAFAEAPGWTNLAGNVVYAVPVEVKAKQILFQRPDSTNTFTVALSVFPESEQQRLQHTLGHLVIPKELKGAYEFAQRSILRSRILYDQGHITLEEFNKTVRKNQTALRRRASSLIEREQASNSQVEHLLETLSKAGLSSAPNK
;
A
#
# COMPACT_ATOMS: atom_id res chain seq x y z
N MET A 1 -5.21 9.63 54.01
CA MET A 1 -4.43 10.66 53.28
C MET A 1 -3.67 9.98 52.15
N MET A 2 -3.78 10.54 50.92
CA MET A 2 -2.82 10.56 49.79
C MET A 2 -1.72 9.48 49.73
N SER A 3 -1.29 8.87 48.61
CA SER A 3 -1.44 9.08 47.16
C SER A 3 -0.37 8.17 46.49
N ARG A 4 -0.63 7.63 45.28
CA ARG A 4 0.36 7.27 44.21
C ARG A 4 1.29 6.06 44.49
N LYS A 5 1.64 5.15 43.56
CA LYS A 5 1.72 5.15 42.08
C LYS A 5 1.61 3.72 41.54
N GLN A 6 1.13 3.67 40.29
CA GLN A 6 1.24 2.62 39.27
C GLN A 6 2.67 2.07 39.10
N SER A 7 2.78 0.81 38.65
CA SER A 7 3.54 0.48 37.43
C SER A 7 3.19 -0.93 36.93
N ILE A 8 2.66 -0.95 35.71
CA ILE A 8 2.33 -2.09 34.86
C ILE A 8 3.56 -2.38 33.98
N ALA A 9 3.90 -3.64 33.76
CA ALA A 9 4.40 -4.23 32.50
C ALA A 9 4.93 -5.65 32.82
N GLY A 10 4.37 -6.76 32.36
CA GLY A 10 3.77 -6.97 31.04
C GLY A 10 4.84 -7.33 30.00
N LEU A 11 5.78 -8.22 30.34
CA LEU A 11 6.77 -8.73 29.39
C LEU A 11 6.14 -9.88 28.57
N VAL A 12 5.46 -9.53 27.48
CA VAL A 12 5.09 -10.51 26.44
C VAL A 12 6.30 -10.72 25.55
N LEU A 13 6.96 -11.86 25.75
CA LEU A 13 8.08 -12.31 24.92
C LEU A 13 7.52 -12.85 23.60
N CYS A 14 7.43 -12.02 22.55
CA CYS A 14 7.20 -12.49 21.19
C CYS A 14 8.47 -13.18 20.68
N MET A 15 8.52 -14.52 20.77
CA MET A 15 9.48 -15.31 20.00
C MET A 15 9.15 -15.17 18.51
N ALA A 16 9.91 -14.34 17.80
CA ALA A 16 9.93 -14.35 16.35
C ALA A 16 10.66 -15.63 15.90
N VAL A 17 9.91 -16.57 15.34
CA VAL A 17 10.47 -17.73 14.64
C VAL A 17 11.18 -17.20 13.40
N ALA A 18 12.51 -17.20 13.41
CA ALA A 18 13.34 -16.90 12.25
C ALA A 18 13.23 -18.05 11.24
N ALA A 19 12.21 -17.99 10.39
CA ALA A 19 12.21 -18.75 9.15
C ALA A 19 13.32 -18.16 8.27
N PHE A 20 14.40 -18.91 8.04
CA PHE A 20 15.41 -18.61 7.04
C PHE A 20 14.77 -18.73 5.65
N ALA A 21 14.09 -17.66 5.23
CA ALA A 21 13.66 -17.50 3.84
C ALA A 21 14.88 -17.10 3.03
N GLU A 22 15.33 -18.00 2.16
CA GLU A 22 16.31 -17.71 1.12
C GLU A 22 15.89 -16.41 0.41
N ALA A 23 16.76 -15.39 0.44
CA ALA A 23 16.37 -14.08 -0.05
C ALA A 23 16.00 -14.15 -1.55
N PRO A 24 14.90 -13.51 -1.96
CA PRO A 24 14.46 -13.58 -3.35
C PRO A 24 15.52 -13.02 -4.30
N GLY A 25 15.68 -13.68 -5.45
CA GLY A 25 16.54 -13.23 -6.54
C GLY A 25 15.81 -12.24 -7.46
N TRP A 26 16.51 -11.19 -7.86
CA TRP A 26 16.01 -10.13 -8.76
C TRP A 26 16.95 -9.98 -9.95
N THR A 27 16.46 -10.25 -11.16
CA THR A 27 17.30 -10.25 -12.37
C THR A 27 17.25 -8.89 -13.05
N ASN A 28 18.40 -8.26 -13.25
CA ASN A 28 18.49 -7.00 -13.99
C ASN A 28 18.55 -7.20 -15.51
N LEU A 29 18.49 -6.11 -16.27
CA LEU A 29 18.53 -6.11 -17.74
C LEU A 29 19.84 -6.69 -18.32
N ALA A 30 20.93 -6.72 -17.53
CA ALA A 30 22.19 -7.33 -17.92
C ALA A 30 22.27 -8.83 -17.59
N GLY A 31 21.20 -9.43 -17.05
CA GLY A 31 21.14 -10.84 -16.65
C GLY A 31 21.79 -11.14 -15.30
N ASN A 32 22.25 -10.12 -14.57
CA ASN A 32 22.81 -10.32 -13.23
C ASN A 32 21.68 -10.46 -12.20
N VAL A 33 21.84 -11.39 -11.27
CA VAL A 33 20.86 -11.65 -10.19
C VAL A 33 21.33 -10.99 -8.89
N VAL A 34 20.43 -10.22 -8.29
CA VAL A 34 20.62 -9.62 -6.96
C VAL A 34 19.79 -10.42 -5.96
N TYR A 35 20.43 -11.05 -4.98
CA TYR A 35 19.75 -11.72 -3.86
C TYR A 35 19.59 -10.75 -2.70
N ALA A 36 18.38 -10.24 -2.51
CA ALA A 36 18.10 -9.25 -1.47
C ALA A 36 16.60 -9.15 -1.18
N VAL A 37 16.26 -8.66 0.01
CA VAL A 37 14.87 -8.38 0.39
C VAL A 37 14.54 -6.93 -0.01
N PRO A 38 13.54 -6.68 -0.87
CA PRO A 38 13.13 -5.31 -1.16
C PRO A 38 12.48 -4.70 0.08
N VAL A 39 12.80 -3.44 0.38
CA VAL A 39 12.29 -2.69 1.55
C VAL A 39 11.32 -1.57 1.16
N GLU A 40 11.66 -0.76 0.16
CA GLU A 40 10.83 0.39 -0.28
C GLU A 40 11.16 0.80 -1.72
N VAL A 41 10.19 1.36 -2.46
CA VAL A 41 10.43 2.12 -3.70
C VAL A 41 10.31 3.62 -3.41
N LYS A 42 11.39 4.38 -3.63
CA LYS A 42 11.41 5.84 -3.51
C LYS A 42 11.97 6.49 -4.77
N ALA A 43 11.24 7.44 -5.35
CA ALA A 43 11.72 8.30 -6.45
C ALA A 43 12.44 7.54 -7.59
N LYS A 44 11.86 6.42 -8.05
CA LYS A 44 12.40 5.51 -9.09
C LYS A 44 13.61 4.67 -8.67
N GLN A 45 13.87 4.55 -7.38
CA GLN A 45 14.88 3.66 -6.82
C GLN A 45 14.23 2.67 -5.88
N ILE A 46 14.82 1.49 -5.77
CA ILE A 46 14.47 0.47 -4.78
C ILE A 46 15.57 0.40 -3.74
N LEU A 47 15.14 0.42 -2.48
CA LEU A 47 15.97 0.09 -1.34
C LEU A 47 15.88 -1.43 -1.13
N PHE A 48 17.03 -2.09 -1.18
CA PHE A 48 17.19 -3.50 -0.86
C PHE A 48 17.92 -3.66 0.47
N GLN A 49 17.57 -4.70 1.22
CA GLN A 49 18.31 -5.19 2.37
C GLN A 49 19.04 -6.47 1.99
N ARG A 50 20.32 -6.57 2.34
CA ARG A 50 21.08 -7.81 2.10
C ARG A 50 20.54 -8.95 2.97
N PRO A 51 20.59 -10.20 2.48
CA PRO A 51 20.33 -11.37 3.32
C PRO A 51 21.35 -11.33 4.47
N ASP A 52 20.89 -11.53 5.70
CA ASP A 52 21.74 -11.63 6.90
C ASP A 52 22.47 -10.33 7.32
N SER A 53 22.03 -9.17 6.83
CA SER A 53 22.59 -7.88 7.25
C SER A 53 21.51 -6.82 7.45
N THR A 54 21.75 -5.90 8.39
CA THR A 54 20.98 -4.65 8.51
C THR A 54 21.37 -3.63 7.45
N ASN A 55 22.40 -3.92 6.64
CA ASN A 55 22.87 -3.02 5.60
C ASN A 55 21.89 -3.01 4.42
N THR A 56 21.50 -1.79 4.06
CA THR A 56 20.67 -1.52 2.89
C THR A 56 21.50 -0.91 1.77
N PHE A 57 21.05 -1.10 0.53
CA PHE A 57 21.64 -0.49 -0.65
C PHE A 57 20.55 -0.15 -1.64
N THR A 58 20.83 0.84 -2.47
CA THR A 58 19.84 1.42 -3.38
C THR A 58 20.17 1.09 -4.82
N VAL A 59 19.17 0.69 -5.59
CA VAL A 59 19.29 0.36 -7.01
C VAL A 59 18.23 1.13 -7.81
N ALA A 60 18.59 1.69 -8.96
CA ALA A 60 17.61 2.34 -9.83
C ALA A 60 16.61 1.31 -10.39
N LEU A 61 15.31 1.60 -10.31
CA LEU A 61 14.26 0.68 -10.77
C LEU A 61 14.38 0.36 -12.28
N SER A 62 14.89 1.31 -13.06
CA SER A 62 15.09 1.18 -14.51
C SER A 62 16.14 0.14 -14.91
N VAL A 63 16.95 -0.38 -13.99
CA VAL A 63 17.89 -1.46 -14.30
C VAL A 63 17.19 -2.82 -14.40
N PHE A 64 15.95 -2.92 -13.92
CA PHE A 64 15.14 -4.13 -13.98
C PHE A 64 14.21 -4.09 -15.20
N PRO A 65 13.93 -5.24 -15.86
CA PRO A 65 12.89 -5.32 -16.87
C PRO A 65 11.51 -5.02 -16.26
N GLU A 66 10.54 -4.59 -17.09
CA GLU A 66 9.20 -4.19 -16.60
C GLU A 66 8.51 -5.27 -15.76
N SER A 67 8.68 -6.54 -16.11
CA SER A 67 8.15 -7.68 -15.34
C SER A 67 8.71 -7.75 -13.91
N GLU A 68 10.01 -7.50 -13.74
CA GLU A 68 10.68 -7.44 -12.44
C GLU A 68 10.31 -6.18 -11.66
N GLN A 69 10.13 -5.05 -12.35
CA GLN A 69 9.64 -3.82 -11.71
C GLN A 69 8.24 -4.02 -11.12
N GLN A 70 7.35 -4.68 -11.87
CA GLN A 70 6.00 -5.03 -11.40
C GLN A 70 6.09 -6.00 -10.22
N ARG A 71 6.96 -7.02 -10.29
CA ARG A 71 7.14 -7.99 -9.21
C ARG A 71 7.66 -7.34 -7.93
N LEU A 72 8.63 -6.43 -8.04
CA LEU A 72 9.17 -5.66 -6.92
C LEU A 72 8.11 -4.77 -6.26
N GLN A 73 7.33 -4.06 -7.08
CA GLN A 73 6.26 -3.21 -6.57
C GLN A 73 5.17 -4.02 -5.87
N HIS A 74 4.82 -5.19 -6.42
CA HIS A 74 3.88 -6.13 -5.80
C HIS A 74 4.41 -6.67 -4.46
N THR A 75 5.67 -7.12 -4.40
CA THR A 75 6.29 -7.62 -3.16
C THR A 75 6.31 -6.58 -2.05
N LEU A 76 6.48 -5.31 -2.40
CA LEU A 76 6.51 -4.20 -1.45
C LEU A 76 5.12 -3.70 -1.05
N GLY A 77 4.05 -4.29 -1.56
CA GLY A 77 2.70 -3.79 -1.35
C GLY A 77 2.48 -2.38 -1.93
N HIS A 78 3.39 -1.91 -2.79
CA HIS A 78 3.20 -0.64 -3.49
C HIS A 78 2.07 -0.84 -4.49
N LEU A 79 0.98 -0.13 -4.23
CA LEU A 79 -0.18 -0.06 -5.09
C LEU A 79 0.21 0.57 -6.43
N VAL A 80 0.59 -0.26 -7.40
CA VAL A 80 0.80 0.18 -8.77
C VAL A 80 -0.55 0.62 -9.30
N ILE A 81 -0.68 1.89 -9.69
CA ILE A 81 -1.91 2.41 -10.26
C ILE A 81 -1.67 2.59 -11.75
N PRO A 82 -2.46 1.95 -12.63
CA PRO A 82 -2.40 2.23 -14.06
C PRO A 82 -2.51 3.74 -14.30
N LYS A 83 -1.71 4.29 -15.22
CA LYS A 83 -1.64 5.75 -15.44
C LYS A 83 -3.02 6.33 -15.75
N GLU A 84 -3.82 5.56 -16.47
CA GLU A 84 -5.18 5.83 -16.90
C GLU A 84 -6.17 5.86 -15.71
N LEU A 85 -5.87 5.14 -14.63
CA LEU A 85 -6.66 5.13 -13.39
C LEU A 85 -6.17 6.12 -12.34
N LYS A 86 -4.91 6.57 -12.42
CA LYS A 86 -4.28 7.41 -11.40
C LYS A 86 -5.12 8.63 -11.03
N GLY A 87 -5.56 9.42 -12.02
CA GLY A 87 -6.37 10.61 -11.75
C GLY A 87 -7.73 10.30 -11.11
N ALA A 88 -8.38 9.21 -11.52
CA ALA A 88 -9.65 8.78 -10.95
C ALA A 88 -9.46 8.28 -9.50
N TYR A 89 -8.38 7.56 -9.24
CA TYR A 89 -8.04 7.06 -7.92
C TYR A 89 -7.70 8.20 -6.94
N GLU A 90 -6.86 9.16 -7.34
CA GLU A 90 -6.52 10.34 -6.52
C GLU A 90 -7.73 11.23 -6.23
N PHE A 91 -8.65 11.35 -7.20
CA PHE A 91 -9.92 12.04 -6.98
C PHE A 91 -10.78 11.29 -5.95
N ALA A 92 -10.92 9.97 -6.09
CA ALA A 92 -11.67 9.13 -5.17
C ALA A 92 -11.12 9.22 -3.74
N GLN A 93 -9.80 9.13 -3.56
CA GLN A 93 -9.15 9.29 -2.26
C GLN A 93 -9.47 10.65 -1.62
N ARG A 94 -9.29 11.75 -2.36
CA ARG A 94 -9.59 13.10 -1.85
C ARG A 94 -11.07 13.28 -1.50
N SER A 95 -11.96 12.74 -2.32
CA SER A 95 -13.41 12.80 -2.08
C SER A 95 -13.80 12.03 -0.81
N ILE A 96 -13.23 10.83 -0.60
CA ILE A 96 -13.50 10.02 0.59
C ILE A 96 -12.93 10.68 1.85
N LEU A 97 -11.69 11.17 1.79
CA LEU A 97 -11.06 11.88 2.92
C LEU A 97 -11.84 13.14 3.32
N ARG A 98 -12.29 13.95 2.35
CA ARG A 98 -13.13 15.12 2.63
C ARG A 98 -14.45 14.71 3.29
N SER A 99 -15.10 13.67 2.77
CA SER A 99 -16.34 13.17 3.35
C SER A 99 -16.14 12.64 4.77
N ARG A 100 -14.98 12.03 5.05
CA ARG A 100 -14.62 11.58 6.39
C ARG A 100 -14.50 12.74 7.37
N ILE A 101 -13.79 13.80 7.00
CA ILE A 101 -13.67 15.02 7.82
C ILE A 101 -15.05 15.59 8.14
N LEU A 102 -15.94 15.69 7.15
CA LEU A 102 -17.31 16.18 7.37
C LEU A 102 -18.11 15.27 8.30
N TYR A 103 -17.91 13.96 8.21
CA TYR A 103 -18.55 13.00 9.11
C TYR A 103 -18.03 13.14 10.55
N ASP A 104 -16.72 13.21 10.73
CA ASP A 104 -16.09 13.37 12.05
C ASP A 104 -16.47 14.71 12.72
N GLN A 105 -16.76 15.74 11.91
CA GLN A 105 -17.28 17.05 12.36
C GLN A 105 -18.80 17.07 12.58
N GLY A 106 -19.51 15.96 12.32
CA GLY A 106 -20.96 15.86 12.47
C GLY A 106 -21.77 16.62 11.41
N HIS A 107 -21.14 17.06 10.32
CA HIS A 107 -21.81 17.76 9.22
C HIS A 107 -22.58 16.83 8.27
N ILE A 108 -22.22 15.55 8.23
CA ILE A 108 -22.92 14.52 7.47
C ILE A 108 -23.14 13.27 8.31
N THR A 109 -24.12 12.48 7.93
CA THR A 109 -24.41 11.17 8.53
C THR A 109 -23.44 10.09 8.06
N LEU A 110 -23.39 8.98 8.82
CA LEU A 110 -22.65 7.78 8.41
C LEU A 110 -23.16 7.21 7.08
N GLU A 111 -24.46 7.34 6.81
CA GLU A 111 -25.06 6.90 5.54
C GLU A 111 -24.54 7.71 4.35
N GLU A 112 -24.48 9.04 4.48
CA GLU A 112 -23.95 9.94 3.44
C GLU A 112 -22.45 9.72 3.19
N PHE A 113 -21.68 9.46 4.26
CA PHE A 113 -20.29 9.05 4.13
C PHE A 113 -20.15 7.74 3.34
N ASN A 114 -20.88 6.70 3.74
CA ASN A 114 -20.87 5.39 3.08
C ASN A 114 -21.33 5.48 1.62
N LYS A 115 -22.31 6.35 1.32
CA LYS A 115 -22.76 6.64 -0.05
C LYS A 115 -21.64 7.25 -0.88
N THR A 116 -20.83 8.15 -0.31
CA THR A 116 -19.67 8.73 -0.98
C THR A 116 -18.59 7.69 -1.28
N VAL A 117 -18.30 6.80 -0.33
CA VAL A 117 -17.35 5.69 -0.55
C VAL A 117 -17.82 4.79 -1.69
N ARG A 118 -19.06 4.28 -1.62
CA ARG A 118 -19.65 3.41 -2.64
C ARG A 118 -19.67 4.06 -4.02
N LYS A 119 -20.06 5.34 -4.10
CA LYS A 119 -20.09 6.09 -5.37
C LYS A 119 -18.71 6.16 -6.03
N ASN A 120 -17.67 6.45 -5.25
CA ASN A 120 -16.31 6.54 -5.76
C ASN A 120 -15.76 5.17 -6.18
N GLN A 121 -16.06 4.11 -5.42
CA GLN A 121 -15.69 2.73 -5.78
C GLN A 121 -16.35 2.28 -7.08
N THR A 122 -17.66 2.50 -7.23
CA THR A 122 -18.39 2.16 -8.46
C THR A 122 -17.84 2.92 -9.67
N ALA A 123 -17.53 4.21 -9.51
CA ALA A 123 -16.94 5.01 -10.57
C ALA A 123 -15.55 4.50 -11.00
N LEU A 124 -14.70 4.14 -10.04
CA LEU A 124 -13.37 3.59 -10.31
C LEU A 124 -13.48 2.22 -10.98
N ARG A 125 -14.35 1.33 -10.47
CA ARG A 125 -14.59 0.00 -11.05
C ARG A 125 -15.05 0.10 -12.50
N ARG A 126 -16.00 1.00 -12.81
CA ARG A 126 -16.48 1.21 -14.18
C ARG A 126 -15.36 1.64 -15.15
N ARG A 127 -14.46 2.53 -14.70
CA ARG A 127 -13.30 2.93 -15.51
C ARG A 127 -12.30 1.79 -15.67
N ALA A 128 -12.06 1.04 -14.60
CA ALA A 128 -11.15 -0.09 -14.60
C ALA A 128 -11.62 -1.24 -15.50
N SER A 129 -12.92 -1.54 -15.57
CA SER A 129 -13.47 -2.57 -16.48
C SER A 129 -13.04 -2.35 -17.93
N SER A 130 -13.09 -1.10 -18.42
CA SER A 130 -12.67 -0.77 -19.79
C SER A 130 -11.16 -0.94 -20.04
N LEU A 131 -10.35 -0.92 -18.99
CA LEU A 131 -8.89 -1.13 -19.08
C LEU A 131 -8.52 -2.60 -18.94
N ILE A 132 -9.28 -3.35 -18.13
CA ILE A 132 -9.14 -4.81 -18.02
C ILE A 132 -9.47 -5.46 -19.37
N GLU A 133 -10.54 -5.02 -20.04
CA GLU A 133 -10.90 -5.48 -21.39
C GLU A 133 -9.81 -5.20 -22.44
N ARG A 134 -8.96 -4.21 -22.21
CA ARG A 134 -7.83 -3.83 -23.07
C ARG A 134 -6.50 -4.40 -22.61
N GLU A 135 -6.50 -5.27 -21.60
CA GLU A 135 -5.31 -5.85 -20.97
C GLU A 135 -4.34 -4.81 -20.37
N GLN A 136 -4.83 -3.60 -20.09
CA GLN A 136 -4.06 -2.48 -19.53
C GLN A 136 -4.11 -2.42 -18.00
N ALA A 137 -4.95 -3.24 -17.37
CA ALA A 137 -5.05 -3.39 -15.91
C ALA A 137 -5.46 -4.84 -15.57
N SER A 138 -4.98 -5.36 -14.44
CA SER A 138 -5.42 -6.67 -13.95
C SER A 138 -6.59 -6.55 -12.96
N ASN A 139 -7.46 -7.56 -12.91
CA ASN A 139 -8.56 -7.60 -11.93
C ASN A 139 -8.06 -7.55 -10.49
N SER A 140 -6.98 -8.27 -10.16
CA SER A 140 -6.41 -8.30 -8.80
C SER A 140 -5.89 -6.93 -8.37
N GLN A 141 -5.27 -6.18 -9.27
CA GLN A 141 -4.81 -4.81 -9.02
C GLN A 141 -5.97 -3.86 -8.77
N VAL A 142 -7.07 -4.01 -9.51
CA VAL A 142 -8.28 -3.18 -9.37
C VAL A 142 -9.00 -3.47 -8.05
N GLU A 143 -9.13 -4.74 -7.65
CA GLU A 143 -9.71 -5.08 -6.34
C GLU A 143 -8.86 -4.54 -5.19
N HIS A 144 -7.53 -4.62 -5.28
CA HIS A 144 -6.63 -4.05 -4.28
C HIS A 144 -6.74 -2.50 -4.19
N LEU A 145 -6.94 -1.81 -5.33
CA LEU A 145 -7.23 -0.37 -5.37
C LEU A 145 -8.55 -0.04 -4.63
N LEU A 146 -9.60 -0.81 -4.89
CA LEU A 146 -10.92 -0.62 -4.27
C LEU A 146 -10.91 -0.89 -2.77
N GLU A 147 -10.19 -1.94 -2.33
CA GLU A 147 -9.98 -2.25 -0.93
C GLU A 147 -9.21 -1.14 -0.20
N THR A 148 -8.16 -0.62 -0.85
CA THR A 148 -7.39 0.51 -0.30
C THR A 148 -8.27 1.75 -0.12
N LEU A 149 -9.19 2.03 -1.05
CA LEU A 149 -10.15 3.13 -0.92
C LEU A 149 -11.13 2.92 0.24
N SER A 150 -11.60 1.69 0.48
CA SER A 150 -12.40 1.37 1.67
C SER A 150 -11.64 1.68 2.96
N LYS A 151 -10.36 1.31 3.01
CA LYS A 151 -9.49 1.49 4.19
C LYS A 151 -9.06 2.94 4.40
N ALA A 152 -8.85 3.71 3.33
CA ALA A 152 -8.51 5.14 3.41
C ALA A 152 -9.61 5.95 4.10
N GLY A 153 -10.88 5.54 3.97
CA GLY A 153 -12.00 6.11 4.71
C GLY A 153 -12.06 5.71 6.19
N LEU A 154 -11.32 4.67 6.61
CA LEU A 154 -11.31 4.10 7.97
C LEU A 154 -10.07 4.49 8.77
N SER A 155 -8.92 4.74 8.12
CA SER A 155 -7.60 4.94 8.74
C SER A 155 -7.31 6.35 9.26
N SER A 156 -8.17 7.35 9.00
CA SER A 156 -8.01 8.71 9.53
C SER A 156 -8.86 8.90 10.79
N ALA A 157 -8.65 8.07 11.80
CA ALA A 157 -9.15 8.35 13.14
C ALA A 157 -8.16 9.30 13.83
N PRO A 158 -8.58 10.48 14.34
CA PRO A 158 -7.80 11.13 15.38
C PRO A 158 -7.81 10.21 16.60
N ASN A 159 -6.63 9.84 17.10
CA ASN A 159 -6.50 9.27 18.45
C ASN A 159 -7.20 10.25 19.40
N LYS A 160 -8.26 9.77 20.07
CA LYS A 160 -8.86 10.46 21.21
C LYS A 160 -7.91 10.43 22.40
#